data_AF-A0A7X9J1D1-F1
#
_entry.id   AF-A0A7X9J1D1-F1
#
_cell.length_a   1.000
_cell.length_b   1.000
_cell.length_c   1.000
_cell.angle_alpha   90.00
_cell.angle_beta   90.00
_cell.angle_gamma   90.00
#
_symmetry.space_group_name_H-M   'P 1'
#
loop_
_entity.id
_entity.type
_entity.pdbx_description
1 polymer ?
#
loop_
_entity_poly.entity_id
_entity_poly.type
_entity_poly.pdbx_seq_one_letter_code
_entity_poly.pdbx_strand_id
1 'polypeptide(L)'
;MRNGGGANRLSCNMLGSQTMCFNLFGPLKSDQSGSLASLLLGRLPGAPKDASVTGVFFEYAPDKTHHLNDATSFDAFISYTRPGGAKGFIGIETKLTEPFSREHYPFAPRYATWLERHRAEWWWKAGVEARFSELAYNQLWRNHLLTFSMLKQEVAEYTEGYCAVVYPSRDVQCGRAITSYRQNLLPNGEATLLEWPLETVYEALEPALTDDSQRQWLQAFHTRYLDLAQSEPAWADFVNA
;
A
#
# COMPACT_ATOMS: atom_id res chain seq x y z
N MET A 1 -26.27 1.63 -19.77
CA MET A 1 -25.88 2.65 -18.77
C MET A 1 -24.45 2.38 -18.35
N ARG A 2 -23.50 3.18 -18.82
CA ARG A 2 -22.10 3.17 -18.38
C ARG A 2 -21.93 4.28 -17.32
N ASN A 3 -21.02 4.05 -16.37
CA ASN A 3 -20.49 4.98 -15.36
C ASN A 3 -21.31 5.16 -14.07
N GLY A 4 -20.91 4.46 -13.00
CA GLY A 4 -21.46 4.65 -11.64
C GLY A 4 -20.81 3.85 -10.51
N GLY A 5 -19.77 3.03 -10.78
CA GLY A 5 -19.26 2.06 -9.80
C GLY A 5 -18.41 2.62 -8.67
N GLY A 6 -17.61 3.68 -8.92
CA GLY A 6 -16.65 4.20 -7.93
C GLY A 6 -17.29 5.11 -6.88
N ALA A 7 -17.99 6.17 -7.33
CA ALA A 7 -18.60 7.15 -6.43
C ALA A 7 -19.63 6.53 -5.47
N ASN A 8 -20.44 5.58 -5.95
CA ASN A 8 -21.46 4.93 -5.13
C ASN A 8 -20.85 3.98 -4.08
N ARG A 9 -19.72 3.35 -4.38
CA ARG A 9 -18.99 2.52 -3.40
C ARG A 9 -18.40 3.36 -2.27
N LEU A 10 -17.83 4.52 -2.59
CA LEU A 10 -17.22 5.41 -1.59
C LEU A 10 -18.26 6.01 -0.63
N SER A 11 -19.48 6.29 -1.11
CA SER A 11 -20.56 6.81 -0.28
C SER A 11 -21.35 5.75 0.50
N CYS A 12 -21.31 4.48 0.08
CA CYS A 12 -22.18 3.44 0.63
C CYS A 12 -21.43 2.27 1.29
N ASN A 13 -20.12 2.14 1.12
CA ASN A 13 -19.29 1.15 1.80
C ASN A 13 -18.10 1.82 2.50
N MET A 14 -18.31 2.21 3.76
CA MET A 14 -17.27 2.81 4.60
C MET A 14 -16.26 1.79 5.16
N LEU A 15 -16.49 0.49 4.96
CA LEU A 15 -15.69 -0.63 5.47
C LEU A 15 -14.96 -1.41 4.36
N GLY A 16 -14.77 -0.79 3.20
CA GLY A 16 -13.91 -1.32 2.13
C GLY A 16 -12.47 -0.81 2.24
N SER A 17 -11.52 -1.55 1.67
CA SER A 17 -10.09 -1.21 1.69
C SER A 17 -9.81 0.20 1.14
N GLN A 18 -10.44 0.56 0.01
CA GLN A 18 -10.30 1.87 -0.60
C GLN A 18 -10.78 3.01 0.32
N THR A 19 -11.92 2.82 1.00
CA THR A 19 -12.45 3.83 1.92
C THR A 19 -11.58 3.97 3.17
N MET A 20 -11.01 2.87 3.65
CA MET A 20 -10.00 2.88 4.71
C MET A 20 -8.75 3.65 4.29
N CYS A 21 -8.25 3.45 3.06
CA CYS A 21 -7.14 4.21 2.50
C CYS A 21 -7.42 5.72 2.55
N PHE A 22 -8.58 6.16 2.04
CA PHE A 22 -8.94 7.58 2.06
C PHE A 22 -9.05 8.13 3.48
N ASN A 23 -9.67 7.39 4.39
CA ASN A 23 -9.81 7.83 5.79
C ASN A 23 -8.46 7.88 6.53
N LEU A 24 -7.48 7.06 6.14
CA LEU A 24 -6.15 7.06 6.75
C LEU A 24 -5.21 8.11 6.15
N PHE A 25 -5.16 8.24 4.83
CA PHE A 25 -4.19 9.11 4.17
C PHE A 25 -4.79 10.47 3.75
N GLY A 26 -6.10 10.67 3.90
CA GLY A 26 -6.80 11.90 3.48
C GLY A 26 -6.30 13.16 4.20
N PRO A 27 -6.16 13.14 5.54
CA PRO A 27 -5.58 14.26 6.27
C PRO A 27 -4.10 14.48 5.96
N LEU A 28 -3.33 13.40 5.72
CA LEU A 28 -1.93 13.49 5.30
C LEU A 28 -1.80 14.18 3.94
N LYS A 29 -2.72 13.91 3.02
CA LYS A 29 -2.81 14.61 1.73
C LYS A 29 -3.24 16.08 1.86
N SER A 30 -4.12 16.36 2.82
CA SER A 30 -4.66 17.71 3.04
C SER A 30 -3.66 18.63 3.74
N ASP A 31 -2.69 18.06 4.47
CA ASP A 31 -1.57 18.80 5.04
C ASP A 31 -0.61 19.26 3.94
N GLN A 32 -0.76 20.51 3.50
CA GLN A 32 0.05 21.13 2.46
C GLN A 32 1.54 21.19 2.81
N SER A 33 1.90 21.14 4.10
CA SER A 33 3.30 21.16 4.52
C SER A 33 3.99 19.80 4.35
N GLY A 34 3.22 18.72 4.22
CA GLY A 34 3.74 17.35 4.23
C GLY A 34 4.31 16.91 5.59
N SER A 35 4.20 17.73 6.63
CA SER A 35 4.80 17.49 7.95
C SER A 35 4.18 16.27 8.64
N LEU A 36 2.87 16.09 8.55
CA LEU A 36 2.17 14.97 9.15
C LEU A 36 2.55 13.64 8.49
N ALA A 37 2.67 13.64 7.16
CA ALA A 37 3.13 12.47 6.42
C ALA A 37 4.62 12.17 6.69
N SER A 38 5.46 13.21 6.78
CA SER A 38 6.88 13.05 7.15
C SER A 38 7.05 12.49 8.56
N LEU A 39 6.24 12.97 9.50
CA LEU A 39 6.19 12.50 10.88
C LEU A 39 5.81 11.02 10.96
N LEU A 40 4.81 10.60 10.17
CA LEU A 40 4.43 9.20 10.05
C LEU A 40 5.60 8.35 9.54
N LEU A 41 6.22 8.74 8.42
CA LEU A 41 7.37 8.00 7.87
C LEU A 41 8.55 7.93 8.85
N GLY A 42 8.77 8.97 9.65
CA GLY A 42 9.78 9.01 10.70
C GLY A 42 9.62 7.93 11.78
N ARG A 43 8.40 7.42 11.95
CA ARG A 43 8.03 6.52 13.04
C ARG A 43 7.68 5.10 12.58
N LEU A 44 7.32 4.91 11.32
CA LEU A 44 7.00 3.59 10.78
C LEU A 44 8.26 2.71 10.63
N PRO A 45 8.16 1.40 10.94
CA PRO A 45 9.27 0.47 10.78
C PRO A 45 9.62 0.28 9.30
N GLY A 46 10.93 0.29 9.00
CA GLY A 46 11.45 0.16 7.63
C GLY A 46 11.26 1.40 6.74
N ALA A 47 10.46 2.38 7.16
CA ALA A 47 10.29 3.64 6.46
C ALA A 47 11.54 4.53 6.57
N PRO A 48 11.77 5.43 5.59
CA PRO A 48 12.90 6.34 5.59
C PRO A 48 12.74 7.44 6.66
N LYS A 49 13.46 7.32 7.78
CA LYS A 49 13.21 8.11 9.01
C LYS A 49 13.37 9.63 8.88
N ASP A 50 14.32 10.07 8.08
CA ASP A 50 14.69 11.47 7.80
C ASP A 50 14.13 11.96 6.44
N ALA A 51 13.09 11.32 5.92
CA ALA A 51 12.42 11.76 4.70
C ALA A 51 11.52 12.99 4.94
N SER A 52 11.59 13.93 4.00
CA SER A 52 10.64 15.03 3.86
C SER A 52 9.63 14.69 2.77
N VAL A 53 8.38 14.43 3.14
CA VAL A 53 7.31 14.11 2.21
C VAL A 53 7.01 15.31 1.31
N THR A 54 7.00 15.07 0.01
CA THR A 54 6.73 16.06 -1.03
C THR A 54 5.33 15.92 -1.63
N GLY A 55 4.67 14.78 -1.42
CA GLY A 55 3.31 14.58 -1.92
C GLY A 55 2.68 13.28 -1.44
N VAL A 56 1.35 13.32 -1.31
CA VAL A 56 0.49 12.16 -1.06
C VAL A 56 -0.58 12.11 -2.13
N PHE A 57 -0.68 10.96 -2.79
CA PHE A 57 -1.55 10.73 -3.94
C PHE A 57 -2.39 9.48 -3.69
N PHE A 58 -3.56 9.44 -4.30
CA PHE A 58 -4.47 8.31 -4.26
C PHE A 58 -4.61 7.73 -5.66
N GLU A 59 -4.84 6.42 -5.75
CA GLU A 59 -5.02 5.72 -7.03
C GLU A 59 -3.89 6.04 -8.01
N TYR A 60 -2.66 5.99 -7.51
CA TYR A 60 -1.50 6.44 -8.26
C TYR A 60 -0.95 5.32 -9.14
N ALA A 61 -0.79 5.60 -10.42
CA ALA A 61 0.00 4.81 -11.34
C ALA A 61 0.86 5.75 -12.20
N PRO A 62 2.13 5.42 -12.45
CA PRO A 62 2.93 6.12 -13.46
C PRO A 62 2.38 5.81 -14.87
N ASP A 63 2.97 6.42 -15.91
CA ASP A 63 2.59 6.09 -17.29
C ASP A 63 2.77 4.59 -17.56
N LYS A 64 1.63 3.91 -17.71
CA LYS A 64 1.57 2.46 -17.91
C LYS A 64 2.38 2.01 -19.13
N THR A 65 2.50 2.83 -20.18
CA THR A 65 3.19 2.45 -21.43
C THR A 65 4.70 2.32 -21.25
N HIS A 66 5.27 3.03 -20.28
CA HIS A 66 6.68 2.92 -19.89
C HIS A 66 6.91 1.93 -18.72
N HIS A 67 5.85 1.29 -18.21
CA HIS A 67 5.90 0.45 -17.01
C HIS A 67 5.31 -0.93 -17.29
N LEU A 68 4.21 -1.29 -16.61
CA LEU A 68 3.61 -2.63 -16.70
C LEU A 68 2.63 -2.80 -17.87
N ASN A 69 2.23 -1.70 -18.50
CA ASN A 69 1.20 -1.66 -19.54
C ASN A 69 -0.10 -2.40 -19.12
N ASP A 70 -0.49 -2.28 -17.86
CA ASP A 70 -1.75 -2.78 -17.32
C ASP A 70 -2.45 -1.71 -16.46
N ALA A 71 -3.44 -2.10 -15.67
CA ALA A 71 -4.24 -1.19 -14.83
C ALA A 71 -3.81 -1.21 -13.35
N THR A 72 -2.60 -1.66 -13.04
CA THR A 72 -2.08 -1.68 -11.67
C THR A 72 -1.83 -0.25 -11.20
N SER A 73 -2.40 0.10 -10.04
CA SER A 73 -2.17 1.33 -9.30
C SER A 73 -1.89 1.01 -7.83
N PHE A 74 -1.29 1.95 -7.11
CA PHE A 74 -1.26 1.94 -5.65
C PHE A 74 -2.48 2.68 -5.11
N ASP A 75 -3.09 2.16 -4.05
CA ASP A 75 -4.20 2.81 -3.36
C ASP A 75 -3.78 4.20 -2.85
N ALA A 76 -2.58 4.27 -2.26
CA ALA A 76 -1.91 5.51 -1.90
C ALA A 76 -0.45 5.51 -2.34
N PHE A 77 0.09 6.69 -2.59
CA PHE A 77 1.49 6.87 -2.98
C PHE A 77 2.06 8.09 -2.27
N ILE A 78 3.21 7.91 -1.62
CA ILE A 78 3.92 8.97 -0.91
C ILE A 78 5.24 9.19 -1.62
N SER A 79 5.44 10.39 -2.18
CA SER A 79 6.74 10.83 -2.68
C SER A 79 7.46 11.64 -1.60
N TYR A 80 8.78 11.54 -1.54
CA TYR A 80 9.57 12.26 -0.56
C TYR A 80 10.99 12.57 -1.07
N THR A 81 11.70 13.42 -0.33
CA THR A 81 13.13 13.66 -0.51
C THR A 81 13.91 13.32 0.75
N ARG A 82 15.16 12.91 0.57
CA ARG A 82 16.15 12.63 1.62
C ARG A 82 17.06 13.84 1.82
N PRO A 83 17.80 13.93 2.95
CA PRO A 83 18.90 14.87 3.06
C PRO A 83 19.87 14.70 1.88
N GLY A 84 20.22 15.80 1.22
CA GLY A 84 20.99 15.77 -0.03
C GLY A 84 20.16 15.72 -1.32
N GLY A 85 18.83 15.71 -1.23
CA GLY A 85 17.92 15.90 -2.37
C GLY A 85 17.58 14.64 -3.16
N ALA A 86 18.06 13.47 -2.73
CA ALA A 86 17.68 12.19 -3.32
C ALA A 86 16.17 11.97 -3.18
N LYS A 87 15.52 11.57 -4.28
CA LYS A 87 14.07 11.33 -4.31
C LYS A 87 13.77 9.86 -4.02
N GLY A 88 12.70 9.63 -3.28
CA GLY A 88 12.17 8.29 -3.04
C GLY A 88 10.65 8.27 -2.99
N PHE A 89 10.10 7.07 -2.91
CA PHE A 89 8.66 6.88 -2.82
C PHE A 89 8.25 5.64 -2.02
N ILE A 90 7.00 5.61 -1.59
CA ILE A 90 6.33 4.43 -1.05
C ILE A 90 5.00 4.28 -1.76
N GLY A 91 4.85 3.22 -2.54
CA GLY A 91 3.57 2.77 -3.06
C GLY A 91 2.87 1.92 -2.01
N ILE A 92 1.61 2.21 -1.72
CA ILE A 92 0.86 1.61 -0.61
C ILE A 92 -0.37 0.88 -1.17
N GLU A 93 -0.49 -0.39 -0.82
CA GLU A 93 -1.71 -1.19 -0.99
C GLU A 93 -2.39 -1.33 0.38
N THR A 94 -3.70 -1.12 0.43
CA THR A 94 -4.49 -1.25 1.65
C THR A 94 -5.40 -2.48 1.57
N LYS A 95 -5.56 -3.19 2.67
CA LYS A 95 -6.46 -4.35 2.79
C LYS A 95 -7.26 -4.31 4.07
N LEU A 96 -8.56 -4.56 3.97
CA LEU A 96 -9.48 -4.60 5.11
C LEU A 96 -10.38 -5.84 5.09
N THR A 97 -11.24 -5.98 4.07
CA THR A 97 -12.17 -7.13 3.97
C THR A 97 -12.05 -7.87 2.65
N GLU A 98 -11.56 -7.23 1.59
CA GLU A 98 -11.43 -7.82 0.28
C GLU A 98 -10.15 -8.65 0.12
N PRO A 99 -10.18 -9.79 -0.59
CA PRO A 99 -8.96 -10.50 -0.94
C PRO A 99 -8.09 -9.66 -1.88
N PHE A 100 -6.79 -9.95 -1.95
CA PHE A 100 -5.87 -9.33 -2.92
C PHE A 100 -6.40 -9.48 -4.35
N SER A 101 -6.84 -10.68 -4.74
CA SER A 101 -7.21 -10.90 -6.13
C SER A 101 -8.47 -11.74 -6.27
N ARG A 102 -9.32 -11.33 -7.22
CA ARG A 102 -10.50 -12.09 -7.65
C ARG A 102 -10.26 -12.87 -8.94
N GLU A 103 -9.22 -12.49 -9.67
CA GLU A 103 -8.87 -13.05 -10.98
C GLU A 103 -7.40 -13.43 -11.01
N HIS A 104 -7.08 -14.47 -11.78
CA HIS A 104 -5.71 -14.88 -12.04
C HIS A 104 -5.11 -14.03 -13.16
N TYR A 105 -3.98 -13.39 -12.88
CA TYR A 105 -3.20 -12.67 -13.88
C TYR A 105 -1.92 -13.45 -14.16
N PRO A 106 -1.80 -14.15 -15.31
CA PRO A 106 -0.61 -14.92 -15.61
C PRO A 106 0.59 -14.00 -15.85
N PHE A 107 1.80 -14.57 -15.68
CA PHE A 107 3.03 -13.89 -16.06
C PHE A 107 3.09 -13.70 -17.58
N ALA A 108 2.63 -12.54 -18.04
CA ALA A 108 2.56 -12.17 -19.44
C ALA A 108 3.91 -11.67 -19.98
N PRO A 109 4.13 -11.70 -21.32
CA PRO A 109 5.36 -11.20 -21.95
C PRO A 109 5.72 -9.75 -21.56
N ARG A 110 4.73 -8.89 -21.29
CA ARG A 110 4.93 -7.51 -20.83
C ARG A 110 5.69 -7.40 -19.49
N TYR A 111 5.64 -8.45 -18.67
CA TYR A 111 6.37 -8.52 -17.40
C TYR A 111 7.73 -9.19 -17.58
N ALA A 112 7.84 -10.15 -18.51
CA ALA A 112 9.09 -10.82 -18.84
C ALA A 112 10.17 -9.86 -19.35
N THR A 113 9.80 -8.79 -20.05
CA THR A 113 10.73 -7.75 -20.51
C THR A 113 11.52 -7.10 -19.37
N TRP A 114 10.90 -6.91 -18.20
CA TRP A 114 11.56 -6.35 -17.02
C TRP A 114 12.60 -7.32 -16.43
N LEU A 115 12.25 -8.61 -16.36
CA LEU A 115 13.17 -9.67 -15.96
C LEU A 115 14.36 -9.78 -16.93
N GLU A 116 14.10 -9.74 -18.24
CA GLU A 116 15.14 -9.87 -19.27
C GLU A 116 16.15 -8.70 -19.21
N ARG A 117 15.65 -7.47 -19.07
CA ARG A 117 16.49 -6.25 -19.03
C ARG A 117 17.27 -6.09 -17.73
N HIS A 118 16.71 -6.52 -16.61
CA HIS A 118 17.27 -6.27 -15.27
C HIS A 118 17.56 -7.57 -14.50
N ARG A 119 17.92 -8.65 -15.21
CA ARG A 119 18.14 -9.98 -14.64
C ARG A 119 19.09 -9.98 -13.42
N ALA A 120 20.15 -9.18 -13.46
CA ALA A 120 21.14 -9.09 -12.38
C ALA A 120 20.60 -8.40 -11.11
N GLU A 121 19.57 -7.56 -11.25
CA GLU A 121 18.99 -6.76 -10.18
C GLU A 121 17.59 -7.25 -9.78
N TRP A 122 17.13 -8.36 -10.39
CA TRP A 122 15.79 -8.90 -10.21
C TRP A 122 15.51 -9.19 -8.74
N TRP A 123 14.28 -8.94 -8.31
CA TRP A 123 13.85 -9.07 -6.91
C TRP A 123 13.31 -10.44 -6.54
N TRP A 124 12.98 -11.26 -7.52
CA TRP A 124 12.37 -12.57 -7.28
C TRP A 124 13.35 -13.71 -7.60
N LYS A 125 13.17 -14.84 -6.92
CA LYS A 125 13.95 -16.06 -7.15
C LYS A 125 13.67 -16.59 -8.57
N ALA A 126 14.67 -17.20 -9.19
CA ALA A 126 14.50 -17.80 -10.51
C ALA A 126 13.48 -18.95 -10.50
N GLY A 127 12.60 -19.00 -11.51
CA GLY A 127 11.66 -20.11 -11.71
C GLY A 127 10.35 -20.01 -10.91
N VAL A 128 10.12 -18.90 -10.20
CA VAL A 128 8.88 -18.69 -9.44
C VAL A 128 7.77 -17.99 -10.23
N GLU A 129 7.99 -17.70 -11.52
CA GLU A 129 7.10 -16.87 -12.35
C GLU A 129 5.68 -17.46 -12.47
N ALA A 130 5.56 -18.79 -12.52
CA ALA A 130 4.26 -19.47 -12.54
C ALA A 130 3.42 -19.16 -11.29
N ARG A 131 4.08 -18.93 -10.15
CA ARG A 131 3.44 -18.64 -8.86
C ARG A 131 2.90 -17.22 -8.76
N PHE A 132 3.31 -16.31 -9.63
CA PHE A 132 2.81 -14.93 -9.62
C PHE A 132 1.33 -14.81 -9.97
N SER A 133 0.76 -15.84 -10.58
CA SER A 133 -0.67 -15.89 -10.89
C SER A 133 -1.55 -16.30 -9.71
N GLU A 134 -0.99 -16.72 -8.57
CA GLU A 134 -1.72 -17.15 -7.39
C GLU A 134 -2.64 -16.04 -6.85
N LEU A 135 -3.94 -16.34 -6.66
CA LEU A 135 -4.93 -15.35 -6.20
C LEU A 135 -4.59 -14.74 -4.83
N ALA A 136 -3.83 -15.46 -4.01
CA ALA A 136 -3.45 -15.00 -2.69
C ALA A 136 -2.66 -13.69 -2.74
N TYR A 137 -1.83 -13.47 -3.76
CA TYR A 137 -0.91 -12.33 -3.79
C TYR A 137 -0.62 -11.76 -5.19
N ASN A 138 -1.31 -12.17 -6.27
CA ASN A 138 -0.97 -11.66 -7.60
C ASN A 138 -1.11 -10.13 -7.74
N GLN A 139 -1.98 -9.50 -6.95
CA GLN A 139 -2.05 -8.03 -6.90
C GLN A 139 -0.81 -7.47 -6.20
N LEU A 140 -0.45 -7.99 -5.02
CA LEU A 140 0.76 -7.59 -4.31
C LEU A 140 2.03 -7.74 -5.16
N TRP A 141 2.13 -8.85 -5.90
CA TRP A 141 3.22 -9.05 -6.85
C TRP A 141 3.25 -7.97 -7.92
N ARG A 142 2.11 -7.61 -8.52
CA ARG A 142 2.04 -6.53 -9.52
C ARG A 142 2.37 -5.16 -8.93
N ASN A 143 1.92 -4.84 -7.72
CA ASN A 143 2.32 -3.60 -7.04
C ASN A 143 3.84 -3.56 -6.82
N HIS A 144 4.44 -4.67 -6.40
CA HIS A 144 5.88 -4.73 -6.20
C HIS A 144 6.66 -4.68 -7.52
N LEU A 145 6.14 -5.29 -8.60
CA LEU A 145 6.69 -5.13 -9.95
C LEU A 145 6.56 -3.69 -10.46
N LEU A 146 5.49 -2.99 -10.12
CA LEU A 146 5.33 -1.57 -10.43
C LEU A 146 6.43 -0.76 -9.73
N THR A 147 6.65 -0.98 -8.42
CA THR A 147 7.76 -0.38 -7.66
C THR A 147 9.11 -0.67 -8.33
N PHE A 148 9.37 -1.93 -8.72
CA PHE A 148 10.59 -2.30 -9.44
C PHE A 148 10.73 -1.51 -10.75
N SER A 149 9.68 -1.46 -11.57
CA SER A 149 9.70 -0.78 -12.86
C SER A 149 9.94 0.72 -12.76
N MET A 150 9.46 1.37 -11.68
CA MET A 150 9.72 2.78 -11.41
C MET A 150 11.19 3.06 -11.06
N LEU A 151 11.85 2.13 -10.36
CA LEU A 151 13.27 2.23 -10.00
C LEU A 151 14.22 1.85 -11.13
N LYS A 152 13.75 1.06 -12.09
CA LYS A 152 14.56 0.52 -13.20
C LYS A 152 14.33 1.22 -14.54
N GLN A 153 13.69 2.39 -14.52
CA GLN A 153 13.63 3.26 -15.70
C GLN A 153 15.04 3.64 -16.16
N GLU A 154 15.21 3.83 -17.47
CA GLU A 154 16.50 4.27 -18.06
C GLU A 154 16.93 5.64 -17.51
N VAL A 155 15.97 6.53 -17.29
CA VAL A 155 16.16 7.79 -16.59
C VAL A 155 15.53 7.66 -15.21
N ALA A 156 16.37 7.44 -14.21
CA ALA A 156 15.92 7.25 -12.83
C ALA A 156 15.33 8.55 -12.25
N GLU A 157 14.03 8.56 -11.97
CA GLU A 157 13.38 9.63 -11.21
C GLU A 157 13.60 9.47 -9.70
N TYR A 158 13.62 8.22 -9.25
CA TYR A 158 13.73 7.83 -7.85
C TYR A 158 15.00 7.00 -7.61
N THR A 159 15.63 7.25 -6.46
CA THR A 159 16.83 6.52 -6.03
C THR A 159 16.51 5.34 -5.11
N GLU A 160 15.35 5.37 -4.47
CA GLU A 160 14.81 4.31 -3.63
C GLU A 160 13.29 4.29 -3.71
N GLY A 161 12.69 3.14 -3.42
CA GLY A 161 11.26 2.92 -3.58
C GLY A 161 10.83 1.68 -2.82
N TYR A 162 9.68 1.78 -2.16
CA TYR A 162 9.14 0.71 -1.34
C TYR A 162 7.70 0.39 -1.75
N CYS A 163 7.31 -0.86 -1.58
CA CYS A 163 5.92 -1.32 -1.67
C CYS A 163 5.46 -1.65 -0.25
N ALA A 164 4.50 -0.91 0.30
CA ALA A 164 3.95 -1.16 1.61
C ALA A 164 2.56 -1.80 1.52
N VAL A 165 2.28 -2.73 2.43
CA VAL A 165 0.93 -3.25 2.65
C VAL A 165 0.43 -2.79 4.01
N VAL A 166 -0.74 -2.15 4.02
CA VAL A 166 -1.42 -1.68 5.23
C VAL A 166 -2.69 -2.48 5.46
N TYR A 167 -2.80 -3.18 6.58
CA TYR A 167 -3.91 -4.09 6.85
C TYR A 167 -4.12 -4.31 8.37
N PRO A 168 -5.30 -4.72 8.85
CA PRO A 168 -5.47 -5.06 10.27
C PRO A 168 -4.58 -6.24 10.68
N SER A 169 -3.89 -6.15 11.82
CA SER A 169 -3.07 -7.27 12.33
C SER A 169 -3.84 -8.59 12.48
N ARG A 170 -5.15 -8.48 12.72
CA ARG A 170 -6.08 -9.60 12.88
C ARG A 170 -6.48 -10.27 11.57
N ASP A 171 -6.21 -9.66 10.41
CA ASP A 171 -6.41 -10.31 9.12
C ASP A 171 -5.28 -11.32 8.85
N VAL A 172 -5.47 -12.51 9.42
CA VAL A 172 -4.58 -13.65 9.28
C VAL A 172 -4.47 -14.14 7.83
N GLN A 173 -5.46 -13.87 6.98
CA GLN A 173 -5.41 -14.28 5.58
C GLN A 173 -4.46 -13.38 4.80
N CYS A 174 -4.57 -12.06 5.00
CA CYS A 174 -3.63 -11.10 4.43
C CYS A 174 -2.19 -11.38 4.91
N GLY A 175 -1.97 -11.55 6.22
CA GLY A 175 -0.63 -11.86 6.75
C GLY A 175 -0.03 -13.17 6.18
N ARG A 176 -0.85 -14.21 6.00
CA ARG A 176 -0.42 -15.46 5.33
C ARG A 176 -0.09 -15.25 3.85
N ALA A 177 -0.87 -14.44 3.14
CA ALA A 177 -0.61 -14.10 1.75
C ALA A 177 0.73 -13.35 1.58
N ILE A 178 1.00 -12.35 2.43
CA ILE A 178 2.27 -11.62 2.45
C ILE A 178 3.43 -12.59 2.77
N THR A 179 3.28 -13.42 3.80
CA THR A 179 4.31 -14.42 4.17
C THR A 179 4.59 -15.39 3.02
N SER A 180 3.55 -15.90 2.36
CA SER A 180 3.69 -16.78 1.19
C SER A 180 4.35 -16.06 0.02
N TYR A 181 4.03 -14.79 -0.19
CA TYR A 181 4.65 -13.97 -1.23
C TYR A 181 6.15 -13.76 -0.98
N ARG A 182 6.55 -13.40 0.26
CA ARG A 182 7.96 -13.21 0.67
C ARG A 182 8.85 -14.42 0.36
N GLN A 183 8.30 -15.65 0.38
CA GLN A 183 9.05 -16.85 0.01
C GLN A 183 9.59 -16.83 -1.43
N ASN A 184 9.02 -16.00 -2.32
CA ASN A 184 9.45 -15.84 -3.71
C ASN A 184 10.53 -14.76 -3.89
N LEU A 185 10.83 -13.95 -2.87
CA LEU A 185 11.75 -12.81 -2.96
C LEU A 185 13.21 -13.18 -2.66
N LEU A 186 14.12 -12.50 -3.35
CA LEU A 186 15.54 -12.41 -2.98
C LEU A 186 15.74 -11.29 -1.94
N PRO A 187 16.86 -11.26 -1.19
CA PRO A 187 17.06 -10.28 -0.12
C PRO A 187 16.94 -8.81 -0.55
N ASN A 188 17.34 -8.48 -1.78
CA ASN A 188 17.20 -7.13 -2.34
C ASN A 188 15.74 -6.73 -2.59
N GLY A 189 14.87 -7.66 -2.98
CA GLY A 189 13.43 -7.41 -3.12
C GLY A 189 12.70 -7.47 -1.78
N GLU A 190 13.13 -8.33 -0.86
CA GLU A 190 12.57 -8.41 0.49
C GLU A 190 12.72 -7.08 1.24
N ALA A 191 13.86 -6.40 1.04
CA ALA A 191 14.15 -5.10 1.64
C ALA A 191 13.23 -3.96 1.13
N THR A 192 12.54 -4.14 0.00
CA THR A 192 11.63 -3.13 -0.58
C THR A 192 10.16 -3.40 -0.25
N LEU A 193 9.84 -4.52 0.43
CA LEU A 193 8.49 -4.86 0.86
C LEU A 193 8.27 -4.53 2.34
N LEU A 194 7.48 -3.50 2.57
CA LEU A 194 7.09 -3.03 3.89
C LEU A 194 5.72 -3.58 4.29
N GLU A 195 5.56 -3.84 5.58
CA GLU A 195 4.37 -4.45 6.16
C GLU A 195 3.98 -3.67 7.39
N TRP A 196 2.84 -3.00 7.33
CA TRP A 196 2.39 -2.07 8.35
C TRP A 196 0.99 -2.47 8.81
N PRO A 197 0.87 -3.26 9.89
CA PRO A 197 -0.40 -3.43 10.56
C PRO A 197 -1.04 -2.07 10.88
N LEU A 198 -2.36 -1.94 10.74
CA LEU A 198 -3.07 -0.68 11.00
C LEU A 198 -2.79 -0.15 12.41
N GLU A 199 -2.66 -1.05 13.37
CA GLU A 199 -2.30 -0.76 14.75
C GLU A 199 -0.92 -0.09 14.83
N THR A 200 0.07 -0.56 14.06
CA THR A 200 1.38 0.07 13.97
C THR A 200 1.31 1.48 13.38
N VAL A 201 0.44 1.71 12.39
CA VAL A 201 0.23 3.06 11.83
C VAL A 201 -0.42 3.98 12.87
N TYR A 202 -1.41 3.49 13.60
CA TYR A 202 -2.08 4.22 14.68
C TYR A 202 -1.09 4.60 15.79
N GLU A 203 -0.32 3.63 16.30
CA GLU A 203 0.69 3.82 17.35
C GLU A 203 1.83 4.76 16.91
N ALA A 204 2.14 4.81 15.61
CA ALA A 204 3.09 5.77 15.07
C ALA A 204 2.54 7.21 15.10
N LEU A 205 1.25 7.39 14.79
CA LEU A 205 0.60 8.70 14.73
C LEU A 205 0.22 9.24 16.10
N GLU A 206 -0.51 8.47 16.92
CA GLU A 206 -1.17 8.93 18.14
C GLU A 206 -0.27 9.79 19.06
N PRO A 207 0.92 9.33 19.51
CA PRO A 207 1.80 10.11 20.37
C PRO A 207 2.47 11.30 19.67
N ALA A 208 2.30 11.44 18.36
CA ALA A 208 2.91 12.48 17.53
C ALA A 208 1.94 13.65 17.27
N LEU A 209 0.64 13.46 17.43
CA LEU A 209 -0.38 14.46 17.11
C LEU A 209 -0.54 15.48 18.24
N THR A 210 -0.27 16.75 17.93
CA THR A 210 -0.40 17.87 18.88
C THR A 210 -1.69 18.67 18.69
N ASP A 211 -2.31 18.58 17.52
CA ASP A 211 -3.53 19.29 17.14
C ASP A 211 -4.81 18.50 17.48
N ASP A 212 -5.84 19.20 17.97
CA ASP A 212 -7.10 18.57 18.39
C ASP A 212 -7.89 17.98 17.22
N SER A 213 -7.87 18.63 16.05
CA SER A 213 -8.57 18.11 14.87
C SER A 213 -7.91 16.83 14.34
N GLN A 214 -6.57 16.78 14.39
CA GLN A 214 -5.81 15.57 14.05
C GLN A 214 -6.11 14.43 15.03
N ARG A 215 -6.14 14.71 16.35
CA ARG A 215 -6.51 13.72 17.37
C ARG A 215 -7.93 13.19 17.17
N GLN A 216 -8.90 14.06 16.90
CA GLN A 216 -10.28 13.66 16.62
C GLN A 216 -10.39 12.80 15.37
N TRP A 217 -9.65 13.15 14.31
CA TRP A 217 -9.59 12.34 13.10
C TRP A 217 -9.04 10.93 13.39
N LEU A 218 -7.89 10.83 14.06
CA LEU A 218 -7.27 9.55 14.36
C LEU A 218 -8.15 8.70 15.28
N GLN A 219 -8.84 9.32 16.25
CA GLN A 219 -9.82 8.64 17.09
C GLN A 219 -11.00 8.12 16.27
N ALA A 220 -11.53 8.91 15.34
CA ALA A 220 -12.61 8.48 14.45
C ALA A 220 -12.17 7.32 13.54
N PHE A 221 -10.91 7.33 13.08
CA PHE A 221 -10.31 6.21 12.35
C PHE A 221 -10.24 4.95 13.22
N HIS A 222 -9.72 5.07 14.44
CA HIS A 222 -9.62 3.96 15.39
C HIS A 222 -10.99 3.34 15.69
N THR A 223 -11.97 4.16 16.08
CA THR A 223 -13.34 3.71 16.35
C THR A 223 -13.93 2.96 15.17
N ARG A 224 -13.61 3.36 13.93
CA ARG A 224 -14.18 2.73 12.73
C ARG A 224 -13.49 1.43 12.32
N TYR A 225 -12.17 1.36 12.43
CA TYR A 225 -11.38 0.29 11.81
C TYR A 225 -10.63 -0.63 12.78
N LEU A 226 -10.45 -0.20 14.03
CA LEU A 226 -9.66 -0.93 15.03
C LEU A 226 -10.50 -1.35 16.25
N ASP A 227 -11.52 -0.57 16.62
CA ASP A 227 -12.38 -0.87 17.76
C ASP A 227 -13.53 -1.82 17.41
N LEU A 228 -13.21 -3.11 17.32
CA LEU A 228 -14.22 -4.14 17.07
C LEU A 228 -15.16 -4.35 18.27
N ALA A 229 -14.76 -3.99 19.50
CA ALA A 229 -15.61 -4.13 20.67
C ALA A 229 -16.83 -3.20 20.60
N GLN A 230 -16.67 -2.00 20.04
CA GLN A 230 -17.80 -1.10 19.81
C GLN A 230 -18.84 -1.63 18.82
N SER A 231 -18.46 -2.53 17.89
CA SER A 231 -19.40 -3.14 16.93
C SER A 231 -19.96 -4.50 17.40
N GLU A 232 -19.41 -5.07 18.47
CA GLU A 232 -19.79 -6.38 19.00
C GLU A 232 -21.28 -6.50 19.40
N PRO A 233 -21.91 -5.52 20.09
CA PRO A 233 -23.33 -5.60 20.41
C PRO A 233 -24.22 -5.66 19.16
N ALA A 234 -23.95 -4.80 18.18
CA ALA A 234 -24.71 -4.78 16.92
C ALA A 234 -24.51 -6.06 16.09
N TRP A 235 -23.30 -6.65 16.14
CA TRP A 235 -23.03 -7.94 15.52
C TRP A 235 -23.78 -9.08 16.21
N ALA A 236 -23.82 -9.09 17.55
CA ALA A 236 -24.57 -10.07 18.31
C ALA A 236 -26.07 -10.02 17.98
N ASP A 237 -26.65 -8.83 17.84
CA ASP A 237 -28.04 -8.66 17.41
C ASP A 237 -28.26 -9.20 15.99
N PHE A 238 -27.33 -8.93 15.06
CA PHE A 238 -27.41 -9.41 13.68
C PHE A 238 -27.34 -10.94 13.57
N VAL A 239 -26.44 -11.60 14.31
CA VAL A 239 -26.26 -13.07 14.24
C VAL A 239 -27.44 -13.81 14.88
N ASN A 240 -28.13 -13.17 15.82
CA ASN A 240 -29.30 -13.74 16.51
C ASN A 240 -30.64 -13.38 15.83
N ALA A 241 -30.64 -12.57 14.77
CA ALA A 241 -31.82 -12.19 13.99
C ALA A 241 -32.08 -13.16 12.82
#